data_AF-R9KND1-F1
#
_entry.id   AF-R9KND1-F1
#
_cell.length_a   1.000
_cell.length_b   1.000
_cell.length_c   1.000
_cell.angle_alpha   90.00
_cell.angle_beta   90.00
_cell.angle_gamma   90.00
#
_symmetry.space_group_name_H-M   'P 1'
#
loop_
_entity.id
_entity.type
_entity.pdbx_description
1 polymer ?
#
loop_
_entity_poly.entity_id
_entity_poly.type
_entity_poly.pdbx_seq_one_letter_code
_entity_poly.pdbx_strand_id
1 'polypeptide(L)' 'MDDRKLTVCYGRGNYKQAPPQILLQGKWLEQAGFSAGDKITVKCQQGQLIITKNEPSAEHEK' A
#
# COMPACT_ATOMS: atom_id res chain seq x y z
N MET A 1 11.80 -14.34 -0.82
CA MET A 1 11.00 -13.14 -1.17
C MET A 1 10.38 -13.43 -2.51
N ASP A 2 9.05 -13.44 -2.59
CA ASP A 2 8.35 -13.69 -3.85
C ASP A 2 8.04 -12.36 -4.53
N ASP A 3 8.54 -12.20 -5.76
CA ASP A 3 8.24 -11.04 -6.57
C ASP A 3 6.81 -11.11 -7.10
N ARG A 4 6.06 -10.01 -6.98
CA ARG A 4 4.72 -9.87 -7.54
C ARG A 4 4.77 -8.90 -8.71
N LYS A 5 4.47 -9.40 -9.91
CA LYS A 5 4.35 -8.58 -11.13
C LYS A 5 2.95 -8.00 -11.21
N LEU A 6 2.83 -6.69 -11.09
CA LEU A 6 1.57 -5.95 -11.20
C LEU A 6 1.69 -4.90 -12.30
N THR A 7 0.54 -4.45 -12.80
CA THR A 7 0.44 -3.41 -13.82
C THR A 7 -0.19 -2.17 -13.21
N VAL A 8 0.36 -0.99 -13.50
CA VAL A 8 -0.27 0.29 -13.19
C VAL A 8 -1.51 0.41 -14.07
N CYS A 9 -2.68 0.53 -13.44
CA CYS A 9 -3.96 0.67 -14.12
C CYS A 9 -4.48 2.10 -13.98
N TYR A 10 -5.52 2.45 -14.72
CA TYR A 10 -6.27 3.67 -14.45
C TYR A 10 -7.27 3.44 -13.31
N GLY A 11 -7.36 4.42 -12.41
CA GLY A 11 -8.33 4.44 -11.32
C GLY A 11 -9.76 4.39 -11.86
N ARG A 12 -10.63 3.64 -11.18
CA ARG A 12 -12.04 3.51 -11.55
C ARG A 12 -12.90 4.42 -10.67
N GLY A 13 -13.82 5.16 -11.28
CA GLY A 13 -14.70 6.08 -10.58
C GLY A 13 -15.15 7.24 -11.47
N ASN A 14 -15.92 8.16 -10.90
CA ASN A 14 -16.37 9.38 -11.59
C ASN A 14 -15.27 10.43 -11.64
N TYR A 15 -14.16 10.12 -12.30
CA TYR A 15 -13.07 11.05 -12.55
C TYR A 15 -13.23 11.69 -13.93
N LYS A 16 -12.96 13.00 -14.04
CA LYS A 16 -12.85 13.67 -15.35
C LYS A 16 -11.69 13.10 -16.18
N GLN A 17 -10.61 12.74 -15.52
CA GLN A 17 -9.49 11.97 -16.06
C GLN A 17 -9.03 10.99 -14.98
N ALA A 18 -8.98 9.70 -15.32
CA ALA A 18 -8.63 8.66 -14.36
C ALA A 18 -7.13 8.76 -14.00
N PRO A 19 -6.78 8.86 -12.70
CA PRO A 19 -5.37 8.87 -12.29
C PRO A 19 -4.75 7.47 -12.42
N PRO A 20 -3.41 7.36 -12.50
CA PRO A 20 -2.73 6.07 -12.38
C PRO A 20 -2.92 5.48 -10.98
N GLN A 21 -3.11 4.16 -10.91
CA GLN A 21 -3.38 3.42 -9.68
C GLN A 21 -2.61 2.09 -9.68
N ILE A 22 -1.98 1.78 -8.55
CA ILE A 22 -1.42 0.46 -8.25
C ILE A 22 -2.40 -0.24 -7.31
N LEU A 23 -2.84 -1.44 -7.69
CA LEU A 23 -3.77 -2.23 -6.91
C LEU A 23 -3.02 -3.36 -6.19
N LEU A 24 -2.78 -3.18 -4.89
CA LEU A 24 -2.20 -4.21 -4.03
C LEU A 24 -3.34 -4.95 -3.33
N GLN A 25 -3.65 -6.16 -3.77
CA GLN A 25 -4.72 -6.98 -3.21
C GLN A 25 -4.35 -8.47 -3.22
N GLY A 26 -4.80 -9.19 -2.19
CA GLY A 26 -4.68 -10.65 -2.07
C GLY A 26 -4.07 -11.12 -0.75
N LYS A 27 -4.19 -12.41 -0.46
CA LYS A 27 -3.69 -13.06 0.77
C LYS A 27 -2.18 -12.89 1.00
N TRP A 28 -1.43 -12.57 -0.05
CA TRP A 28 0.00 -12.31 0.04
C TRP A 28 0.33 -11.05 0.86
N LEU A 29 -0.60 -10.09 0.97
CA LEU A 29 -0.43 -8.92 1.84
C LEU A 29 -0.40 -9.33 3.32
N GLU A 30 -1.29 -10.25 3.71
CA GLU A 30 -1.33 -10.82 5.08
C GLU A 30 -0.04 -11.59 5.38
N GLN A 31 0.44 -12.38 4.42
CA GLN A 31 1.73 -13.07 4.51
C GLN A 31 2.92 -12.11 4.62
N ALA A 32 2.80 -10.90 4.07
CA ALA A 32 3.79 -9.83 4.18
C ALA A 32 3.60 -8.96 5.44
N GLY A 33 2.64 -9.29 6.31
CA GLY A 33 2.41 -8.59 7.60
C GLY A 33 1.44 -7.42 7.53
N PHE A 34 0.74 -7.22 6.41
CA PHE A 34 -0.29 -6.19 6.24
C PHE A 34 -1.70 -6.78 6.39
N SER A 35 -2.51 -6.15 7.22
CA SER A 35 -3.90 -6.50 7.49
C SER A 35 -4.83 -5.31 7.24
N ALA A 36 -6.11 -5.60 7.01
CA ALA A 36 -7.11 -4.55 6.89
C ALA A 36 -7.17 -3.73 8.20
N GLY A 37 -7.11 -2.40 8.07
CA GLY A 37 -7.08 -1.48 9.21
C GLY A 37 -5.68 -1.04 9.64
N ASP A 38 -4.61 -1.68 9.12
CA ASP A 38 -3.25 -1.22 9.37
C ASP A 38 -3.02 0.19 8.81
N LYS A 39 -2.38 1.03 9.61
CA LYS A 39 -1.86 2.31 9.15
C LYS A 39 -0.53 2.07 8.45
N ILE A 40 -0.34 2.71 7.30
CA ILE A 40 0.90 2.59 6.52
C ILE A 40 1.46 3.97 6.17
N THR A 41 2.75 4.01 5.86
CA THR A 41 3.42 5.13 5.23
C THR A 41 3.98 4.70 3.88
N VAL A 42 3.80 5.54 2.87
CA VAL A 42 4.36 5.34 1.53
C VAL A 42 5.37 6.43 1.26
N LYS A 43 6.65 6.06 1.08
CA LYS A 43 7.68 6.98 0.62
C LYS A 43 7.74 6.93 -0.91
N CYS A 44 7.57 8.08 -1.54
CA CYS A 44 7.60 8.22 -2.99
C CYS A 44 8.97 8.70 -3.46
N GLN A 45 9.60 7.93 -4.34
CA GLN A 45 10.86 8.27 -5.01
C GLN A 45 10.71 8.06 -6.52
N GLN A 46 11.64 8.59 -7.31
CA GLN A 46 11.60 8.41 -8.76
C GLN A 46 11.73 6.91 -9.11
N GLY A 47 10.68 6.34 -9.70
CA GLY A 47 10.63 4.93 -10.10
C GLY A 47 10.47 3.93 -8.94
N GLN A 48 10.30 4.39 -7.69
CA GLN A 48 10.21 3.51 -6.53
C GLN A 48 9.22 4.03 -5.49
N LEU A 49 8.40 3.11 -4.97
CA LEU A 49 7.57 3.33 -3.79
C LEU A 49 8.00 2.36 -2.71
N ILE A 50 8.21 2.87 -1.49
CA ILE A 50 8.48 2.04 -0.32
C ILE A 50 7.27 2.14 0.60
N ILE A 51 6.57 1.02 0.80
CA ILE A 51 5.41 0.91 1.67
C ILE A 51 5.85 0.28 2.98
N THR A 52 5.53 0.90 4.10
CA THR A 52 5.91 0.43 5.43
C THR A 52 4.70 0.49 6.34
N LYS A 53 4.46 -0.57 7.10
CA LYS A 53 3.45 -0.58 8.14
C LYS A 53 3.90 0.32 9.29
N ASN A 54 2.99 1.14 9.79
CA ASN A 54 3.25 1.95 10.97
C ASN A 54 3.07 1.05 12.17
N GLU A 55 4.11 0.96 13.00
CA GLU A 55 3.95 0.39 14.32
C GLU A 55 2.89 1.22 15.05
N PRO A 56 1.88 0.60 15.69
CA PRO A 56 1.10 1.32 16.66
C PRO A 56 2.10 1.78 17.70
N SER A 57 2.34 3.09 17.78
CA SER A 57 3.06 3.68 18.89
C SER A 57 2.41 3.10 20.14
N ALA A 58 3.11 2.22 20.84
CA ALA A 58 2.76 1.86 22.20
C ALA A 58 3.03 3.12 23.03
N GLU A 59 2.16 4.11 22.90
CA GLU A 59 1.95 5.13 23.90
C GLU A 59 1.30 4.41 25.09
N HIS A 60 2.14 3.66 25.80
CA HIS A 60 1.90 3.37 27.20
C HIS A 60 1.93 4.71 27.94
N GLU A 61 0.79 5.01 28.53
CA GLU A 61 0.63 5.69 29.83
C GLU A 61 1.04 7.16 29.91
N LYS A 62 0.01 8.02 30.04
CA LYS A 62 -0.10 8.86 31.24
C LYS A 62 -1.55 9.19 31.56
#